data_AF-A0A8T4T8K5-F1
#
_entry.id   AF-A0A8T4T8K5-F1
#
_cell.length_a   1.000
_cell.length_b   1.000
_cell.length_c   1.000
_cell.angle_alpha   90.00
_cell.angle_beta   90.00
_cell.angle_gamma   90.00
#
_symmetry.space_group_name_H-M   'P 1'
#
loop_
_entity.id
_entity.type
_entity.pdbx_description
1 polymer ?
#
loop_
_entity_poly.entity_id
_entity_poly.type
_entity_poly.pdbx_seq_one_letter_code
_entity_poly.pdbx_strand_id
1 'polypeptide(L)'
;MIKKIKRELNLYLFSLVILILFIVIFFYFKTNNTNNSDSEDTDFDDGLFYIAINQKGASNDNNGLYPYFKSDHDGPFMDLNFDKSKLPKNKPFKIILGGGNYKVPDNGFHIYQSGNINEYIIISNFRNEKVIIDGDNKDIALKIDGSYIKVENLEIRNSKLYNIILKF
;
A
#
# COMPACT_ATOMS: atom_id res chain seq x y z
N MET A 1 30.74 1.21 65.97
CA MET A 1 31.13 0.40 64.79
C MET A 1 29.95 -0.35 64.16
N ILE A 2 29.13 -1.09 64.93
CA ILE A 2 27.99 -1.91 64.43
C ILE A 2 26.91 -1.11 63.68
N LYS A 3 26.60 0.14 64.09
CA LYS A 3 25.58 0.98 63.41
C LYS A 3 25.99 1.39 61.98
N LYS A 4 27.29 1.56 61.70
CA LYS A 4 27.79 1.96 60.37
C LYS A 4 27.67 0.81 59.37
N ILE A 5 28.00 -0.41 59.81
CA ILE A 5 27.88 -1.64 59.03
C ILE A 5 26.41 -1.93 58.67
N LYS A 6 25.47 -1.75 59.61
CA LYS A 6 24.03 -1.89 59.31
C LYS A 6 23.52 -0.88 58.27
N ARG A 7 24.03 0.36 58.29
CA ARG A 7 23.64 1.38 57.32
C ARG A 7 24.13 1.03 55.92
N GLU A 8 25.38 0.61 55.79
CA GLU A 8 25.96 0.22 54.51
C GLU A 8 25.29 -1.04 53.94
N LEU A 9 24.98 -2.03 54.78
CA LEU A 9 24.23 -3.23 54.37
C LEU A 9 22.83 -2.88 53.83
N ASN A 10 22.12 -1.94 54.47
CA ASN A 10 20.81 -1.48 54.01
C ASN A 10 20.89 -0.72 52.67
N LEU A 11 21.97 0.03 52.42
CA LEU A 11 22.21 0.70 51.15
C LEU A 11 22.46 -0.30 50.00
N TYR A 12 23.22 -1.36 50.25
CA TYR A 12 23.43 -2.44 49.27
C TYR A 12 22.14 -3.21 48.97
N LEU A 13 21.36 -3.54 50.00
CA LEU A 13 20.04 -4.18 49.83
C LEU A 13 19.09 -3.31 49.02
N PHE A 14 19.05 -2.01 49.29
CA PHE A 14 18.21 -1.07 48.54
C PHE A 14 18.64 -0.94 47.08
N SER A 15 19.94 -0.86 46.81
CA SER A 15 20.48 -0.82 45.44
C SER A 15 20.20 -2.11 44.67
N LEU A 16 20.27 -3.27 45.32
CA LEU A 16 19.96 -4.57 44.73
C LEU A 16 18.48 -4.67 44.33
N VAL A 17 17.57 -4.18 45.20
CA VAL A 17 16.13 -4.17 44.91
C VAL A 17 15.82 -3.29 43.69
N ILE A 18 16.44 -2.12 43.57
CA ILE A 18 16.28 -1.25 42.40
C ILE A 18 16.77 -1.95 41.12
N LEU A 19 17.92 -2.62 41.16
CA LEU A 19 18.47 -3.34 40.02
C LEU A 19 17.52 -4.45 39.54
N ILE A 20 16.95 -5.23 40.46
CA ILE A 20 15.97 -6.28 40.13
C ILE A 20 14.73 -5.68 39.48
N LEU A 21 14.24 -4.54 39.99
CA LEU A 21 13.10 -3.82 39.41
C LEU A 21 13.37 -3.38 37.97
N PHE A 22 14.56 -2.83 37.69
CA PHE A 22 14.96 -2.47 36.32
C PHE A 22 15.01 -3.67 35.38
N ILE A 23 15.53 -4.81 35.84
CA ILE A 23 15.60 -6.03 35.04
C ILE A 23 14.18 -6.54 34.70
N VAL A 24 13.28 -6.57 35.68
CA VAL A 24 11.88 -6.99 35.46
C VAL A 24 11.17 -6.05 34.48
N ILE A 25 11.33 -4.73 34.64
CA ILE A 25 10.76 -3.74 33.71
C ILE A 25 11.34 -3.91 32.30
N PHE A 26 12.65 -4.12 32.17
CA PHE A 26 13.31 -4.35 30.89
C PHE A 26 12.77 -5.60 30.17
N PHE A 27 12.57 -6.71 30.90
CA PHE A 27 11.97 -7.92 30.32
C PHE A 27 10.48 -7.76 30.02
N TYR A 28 9.73 -7.02 30.83
CA TYR A 28 8.33 -6.71 30.55
C TYR A 28 8.19 -5.91 29.25
N PHE A 29 9.01 -4.86 29.04
CA PHE A 29 9.01 -4.10 27.80
C PHE A 29 9.56 -4.88 26.61
N LYS A 30 10.59 -5.73 26.79
CA LYS A 30 11.10 -6.59 25.72
C LYS A 30 10.05 -7.60 25.27
N THR A 31 9.32 -8.21 26.19
CA THR A 31 8.27 -9.20 25.86
C THR A 31 7.08 -8.54 25.19
N ASN A 32 6.69 -7.33 25.61
CA ASN A 32 5.61 -6.56 24.96
C ASN A 32 6.01 -6.00 23.59
N ASN A 33 7.30 -5.84 23.29
CA ASN A 33 7.79 -5.40 21.97
C ASN A 33 8.11 -6.55 21.01
N THR A 34 7.87 -7.81 21.38
CA THR A 34 8.17 -8.98 20.52
C THR A 34 6.95 -9.83 20.18
N ASN A 35 5.76 -9.20 20.11
CA ASN A 35 4.52 -9.85 19.66
C ASN A 35 3.90 -9.21 18.40
N ASN A 36 4.71 -8.49 17.61
CA ASN A 36 4.43 -8.40 16.18
C ASN A 36 5.37 -9.38 15.47
N SER A 37 5.09 -10.68 15.64
CA SER A 37 5.28 -11.54 14.49
C SER A 37 4.24 -11.06 13.49
N ASP A 38 4.66 -10.19 12.57
CA ASP A 38 3.94 -9.93 11.34
C ASP A 38 3.93 -11.27 10.58
N SER A 39 3.08 -12.18 11.02
CA SER A 39 2.39 -13.04 10.09
C SER A 39 1.59 -12.06 9.25
N GLU A 40 2.15 -11.68 8.10
CA GLU A 40 1.39 -11.22 6.95
C GLU A 40 0.41 -12.37 6.60
N ASP A 41 -0.61 -12.53 7.43
CA ASP A 41 -1.88 -13.08 7.03
C ASP A 41 -2.40 -12.06 6.03
N THR A 42 -2.04 -12.23 4.76
CA THR A 42 -2.62 -11.45 3.69
C THR A 42 -4.06 -11.91 3.58
N ASP A 43 -4.91 -11.35 4.45
CA ASP A 43 -6.32 -11.17 4.16
C ASP A 43 -6.36 -10.49 2.80
N PHE A 44 -6.62 -11.30 1.78
CA PHE A 44 -6.70 -10.83 0.41
C PHE A 44 -7.85 -9.85 0.37
N ASP A 45 -7.52 -8.56 0.34
CA ASP A 45 -8.51 -7.53 0.14
C ASP A 45 -9.07 -7.74 -1.25
N ASP A 46 -10.30 -8.26 -1.28
CA ASP A 46 -10.93 -8.95 -2.39
C ASP A 46 -11.36 -7.90 -3.43
N GLY A 47 -10.39 -7.23 -4.03
CA GLY A 47 -10.56 -5.96 -4.72
C GLY A 47 -9.30 -5.10 -4.83
N LEU A 48 -8.13 -5.52 -4.35
CA LEU A 48 -6.88 -4.77 -4.48
C LEU A 48 -6.00 -5.27 -5.63
N PHE A 49 -5.64 -4.37 -6.55
CA PHE A 49 -4.82 -4.66 -7.72
C PHE A 49 -3.61 -3.76 -7.80
N TYR A 50 -2.49 -4.30 -8.27
CA TYR A 50 -1.21 -3.63 -8.37
C TYR A 50 -0.75 -3.56 -9.83
N ILE A 51 -0.23 -2.40 -10.21
CA ILE A 51 0.44 -2.16 -11.51
C ILE A 51 1.81 -1.57 -11.19
N ALA A 52 2.89 -2.14 -11.74
CA ALA A 52 4.25 -1.66 -11.43
C ALA A 52 5.22 -1.88 -12.60
N ILE A 53 5.45 -0.82 -13.39
CA ILE A 53 6.31 -0.86 -14.61
C ILE A 53 7.78 -1.20 -14.34
N ASN A 54 8.26 -0.90 -13.13
CA ASN A 54 9.66 -1.08 -12.74
C ASN A 54 9.89 -2.34 -11.90
N GLN A 55 8.83 -3.12 -11.65
CA GLN A 55 8.91 -4.28 -10.80
C GLN A 55 9.38 -5.51 -11.58
N LYS A 56 10.40 -6.18 -11.04
CA LYS A 56 10.85 -7.47 -11.60
C LYS A 56 9.71 -8.47 -11.57
N GLY A 57 9.46 -9.14 -12.70
CA GLY A 57 8.40 -10.14 -12.85
C GLY A 57 6.99 -9.55 -13.04
N ALA A 58 6.86 -8.23 -13.21
CA ALA A 58 5.61 -7.64 -13.65
C ALA A 58 5.28 -8.11 -15.08
N SER A 59 3.99 -8.38 -15.34
CA SER A 59 3.48 -8.80 -16.64
C SER A 59 1.99 -8.50 -16.71
N ASN A 60 1.48 -8.12 -17.88
CA ASN A 60 0.04 -7.94 -18.08
C ASN A 60 -0.74 -9.27 -18.08
N ASP A 61 -0.02 -10.40 -18.17
CA ASP A 61 -0.59 -11.74 -18.04
C ASP A 61 -0.85 -12.12 -16.57
N ASN A 62 -0.16 -11.48 -15.62
CA ASN A 62 -0.36 -11.70 -14.19
C ASN A 62 -1.80 -11.38 -13.74
N ASN A 63 -2.20 -11.85 -12.56
CA ASN A 63 -3.48 -11.50 -11.94
C ASN A 63 -3.50 -10.11 -11.28
N GLY A 64 -2.33 -9.51 -11.02
CA GLY A 64 -2.19 -8.19 -10.41
C GLY A 64 -2.49 -8.13 -8.91
N LEU A 65 -2.64 -9.25 -8.21
CA LEU A 65 -3.02 -9.28 -6.79
C LEU A 65 -1.85 -9.03 -5.83
N TYR A 66 -0.62 -9.08 -6.34
CA TYR A 66 0.58 -8.93 -5.53
C TYR A 66 1.42 -7.74 -6.00
N PRO A 67 1.95 -6.92 -5.07
CA PRO A 67 2.81 -5.78 -5.43
C PRO A 67 4.17 -6.21 -5.98
N TYR A 68 4.58 -7.46 -5.71
CA TYR A 68 5.87 -8.01 -6.11
C TYR A 68 5.70 -9.43 -6.63
N PHE A 69 6.50 -9.78 -7.64
CA PHE A 69 6.62 -11.17 -8.07
C PHE A 69 7.32 -12.02 -7.00
N LYS A 70 6.71 -13.15 -6.65
CA LYS A 70 7.33 -14.24 -5.87
C LYS A 70 7.25 -15.48 -6.74
N SER A 71 8.23 -16.39 -6.71
CA SER A 71 8.31 -17.54 -7.63
C SER A 71 7.04 -18.39 -7.73
N ASP A 72 6.22 -18.36 -6.69
CA ASP A 72 5.05 -19.20 -6.52
C ASP A 72 3.73 -18.43 -6.75
N HIS A 73 3.80 -17.13 -7.07
CA HIS A 73 2.65 -16.26 -7.28
C HIS A 73 2.83 -15.31 -8.47
N ASP A 74 1.74 -15.04 -9.18
CA ASP A 74 1.71 -13.96 -10.17
C ASP A 74 2.07 -12.62 -9.51
N GLY A 75 2.78 -11.77 -10.24
CA GLY A 75 3.18 -10.44 -9.78
C GLY A 75 2.13 -9.35 -10.08
N PRO A 76 2.54 -8.08 -10.06
CA PRO A 76 1.68 -6.98 -10.47
C PRO A 76 1.48 -6.99 -12.00
N PHE A 77 0.47 -6.26 -12.47
CA PHE A 77 0.38 -5.89 -13.88
C PHE A 77 1.60 -5.05 -14.28
N MET A 78 2.07 -5.18 -15.52
CA MET A 78 3.22 -4.40 -16.00
C MET A 78 2.86 -2.94 -16.18
N ASP A 79 1.78 -2.65 -16.92
CA ASP A 79 1.44 -1.29 -17.32
C ASP A 79 -0.08 -1.09 -17.44
N LEU A 80 -0.50 0.07 -17.96
CA LEU A 80 -1.90 0.45 -18.10
C LEU A 80 -2.63 -0.29 -19.24
N ASN A 81 -1.94 -1.09 -20.06
CA ASN A 81 -2.51 -1.90 -21.14
C ASN A 81 -2.98 -3.29 -20.69
N PHE A 82 -2.94 -3.61 -19.39
CA PHE A 82 -3.49 -4.87 -18.87
C PHE A 82 -4.95 -5.08 -19.24
N ASP A 83 -5.37 -6.35 -19.30
CA ASP A 83 -6.76 -6.71 -19.57
C ASP A 83 -7.68 -6.32 -18.40
N LYS A 84 -8.50 -5.29 -18.63
CA LYS A 84 -9.46 -4.77 -17.64
C LYS A 84 -10.60 -5.76 -17.35
N SER A 85 -10.75 -6.84 -18.13
CA SER A 85 -11.69 -7.92 -17.82
C SER A 85 -11.34 -8.65 -16.52
N LYS A 86 -10.07 -8.57 -16.09
CA LYS A 86 -9.57 -9.10 -14.81
C LYS A 86 -10.03 -8.28 -13.59
N LEU A 87 -10.55 -7.08 -13.79
CA LEU A 87 -11.10 -6.26 -12.72
C LEU A 87 -12.54 -6.71 -12.37
N PRO A 88 -12.97 -6.56 -11.10
CA PRO A 88 -14.34 -6.88 -10.71
C PRO A 88 -15.36 -6.03 -11.47
N LYS A 89 -16.42 -6.67 -11.97
CA LYS A 89 -17.47 -5.99 -12.77
C LYS A 89 -18.56 -5.32 -11.93
N ASN A 90 -18.88 -5.89 -10.77
CA ASN A 90 -20.06 -5.52 -9.97
C ASN A 90 -19.71 -5.20 -8.50
N LYS A 91 -18.44 -4.94 -8.20
CA LYS A 91 -18.00 -4.50 -6.87
C LYS A 91 -16.92 -3.43 -7.00
N PRO A 92 -16.84 -2.49 -6.04
CA PRO A 92 -15.73 -1.54 -5.95
C PRO A 92 -14.38 -2.27 -5.82
N PHE A 93 -13.31 -1.61 -6.26
CA PHE A 93 -11.95 -2.15 -6.20
C PHE A 93 -10.93 -1.00 -6.13
N LYS A 94 -9.69 -1.33 -5.79
CA LYS A 94 -8.57 -0.42 -5.70
C LYS A 94 -7.47 -0.82 -6.67
N ILE A 95 -6.97 0.15 -7.43
CA ILE A 95 -5.78 0.02 -8.27
C ILE A 95 -4.67 0.84 -7.61
N ILE A 96 -3.55 0.18 -7.35
CA ILE A 96 -2.34 0.76 -6.77
C ILE A 96 -1.21 0.72 -7.79
N LEU A 97 -0.68 1.89 -8.13
CA LEU A 97 0.42 2.04 -9.07
C LEU A 97 1.74 2.19 -8.31
N GLY A 98 2.72 1.34 -8.62
CA GLY A 98 4.11 1.51 -8.18
C GLY A 98 4.76 2.72 -8.86
N GLY A 99 5.82 3.25 -8.25
CA GLY A 99 6.53 4.43 -8.70
C GLY A 99 7.04 4.30 -10.12
N GLY A 100 6.76 5.30 -10.95
CA GLY A 100 7.11 5.24 -12.36
C GLY A 100 6.38 6.23 -13.26
N ASN A 101 6.79 6.24 -14.53
CA ASN A 101 6.16 6.98 -15.60
C ASN A 101 5.38 6.04 -16.53
N TYR A 102 4.06 6.07 -16.43
CA TYR A 102 3.14 5.20 -17.17
C TYR A 102 2.68 5.88 -18.45
N LYS A 103 3.02 5.29 -19.59
CA LYS A 103 2.44 5.71 -20.88
C LYS A 103 0.99 5.25 -20.96
N VAL A 104 0.11 6.17 -21.34
CA VAL A 104 -1.30 5.83 -21.50
C VAL A 104 -1.55 5.01 -22.78
N PRO A 105 -2.51 4.06 -22.76
CA PRO A 105 -3.01 3.39 -23.96
C PRO A 105 -3.55 4.39 -25.00
N ASP A 106 -3.79 3.95 -26.23
CA ASP A 106 -4.31 4.81 -27.32
C ASP A 106 -5.61 5.54 -26.96
N ASN A 107 -6.47 4.90 -26.17
CA ASN A 107 -7.76 5.46 -25.72
C ASN A 107 -7.70 6.01 -24.27
N GLY A 108 -6.50 6.28 -23.76
CA GLY A 108 -6.28 6.67 -22.36
C GLY A 108 -6.45 5.50 -21.38
N PHE A 109 -6.17 5.75 -20.12
CA PHE A 109 -6.50 4.83 -19.05
C PHE A 109 -7.99 4.93 -18.74
N HIS A 110 -8.76 3.90 -19.15
CA HIS A 110 -10.22 3.93 -19.10
C HIS A 110 -10.76 3.07 -17.97
N ILE A 111 -11.52 3.70 -17.06
CA ILE A 111 -12.32 3.03 -16.03
C ILE A 111 -13.80 3.27 -16.32
N TYR A 112 -14.51 2.17 -16.58
CA TYR A 112 -15.94 2.18 -16.93
C TYR A 112 -16.84 1.60 -15.84
N GLN A 113 -16.26 0.92 -14.86
CA GLN A 113 -16.98 0.40 -13.69
C GLN A 113 -17.31 1.52 -12.71
N SER A 114 -18.33 1.31 -11.88
CA SER A 114 -18.74 2.24 -10.83
C SER A 114 -18.55 1.63 -9.45
N GLY A 115 -18.18 2.45 -8.49
CA GLY A 115 -18.36 2.13 -7.07
C GLY A 115 -19.82 2.33 -6.64
N ASN A 116 -20.02 2.54 -5.35
CA ASN A 116 -21.31 2.89 -4.76
C ASN A 116 -21.14 3.97 -3.68
N ILE A 117 -22.25 4.41 -3.08
CA ILE A 117 -22.27 5.49 -2.08
C ILE A 117 -21.41 5.19 -0.83
N ASN A 118 -21.23 3.92 -0.49
CA ASN A 118 -20.47 3.48 0.68
C ASN A 118 -19.00 3.17 0.34
N GLU A 119 -18.73 2.77 -0.91
CA GLU A 119 -17.43 2.22 -1.32
C GLU A 119 -17.05 2.70 -2.72
N TYR A 120 -15.93 3.42 -2.82
CA TYR A 120 -15.44 4.00 -4.06
C TYR A 120 -14.48 3.04 -4.77
N ILE A 121 -14.42 3.11 -6.10
CA ILE A 121 -13.25 2.63 -6.82
C ILE A 121 -12.11 3.61 -6.57
N ILE A 122 -10.93 3.13 -6.19
CA ILE A 122 -9.79 3.97 -5.86
C ILE A 122 -8.64 3.69 -6.83
N ILE A 123 -8.03 4.74 -7.37
CA ILE A 123 -6.80 4.66 -8.16
C ILE A 123 -5.76 5.52 -7.46
N SER A 124 -4.68 4.91 -6.96
CA SER A 124 -3.68 5.63 -6.17
C SER A 124 -2.27 5.06 -6.34
N ASN A 125 -1.30 5.66 -5.65
CA ASN A 125 0.09 5.22 -5.64
C ASN A 125 0.37 4.21 -4.53
N PHE A 126 1.42 3.42 -4.73
CA PHE A 126 1.95 2.52 -3.71
C PHE A 126 2.81 3.32 -2.73
N ARG A 127 2.49 3.28 -1.42
CA ARG A 127 3.32 3.84 -0.33
C ARG A 127 3.88 5.25 -0.57
N ASN A 128 3.07 6.16 -1.13
CA ASN A 128 3.45 7.53 -1.47
C ASN A 128 4.54 7.67 -2.56
N GLU A 129 4.77 6.62 -3.35
CA GLU A 129 5.70 6.67 -4.48
C GLU A 129 5.22 7.66 -5.56
N LYS A 130 6.17 8.30 -6.24
CA LYS A 130 5.83 9.22 -7.33
C LYS A 130 5.34 8.44 -8.55
N VAL A 131 4.07 8.64 -8.90
CA VAL A 131 3.44 8.06 -10.08
C VAL A 131 3.06 9.14 -11.06
N ILE A 132 3.49 8.98 -12.31
CA ILE A 132 3.16 9.87 -13.42
C ILE A 132 2.35 9.08 -14.44
N ILE A 133 1.14 9.52 -14.74
CA ILE A 133 0.37 9.08 -15.91
C ILE A 133 0.66 10.08 -17.03
N ASP A 134 1.42 9.64 -18.03
CA ASP A 134 1.90 10.47 -19.13
C ASP A 134 1.06 10.23 -20.37
N GLY A 135 0.33 11.28 -20.74
CA GLY A 135 -0.53 11.34 -21.91
C GLY A 135 0.21 11.14 -23.22
N ASP A 136 1.53 11.34 -23.26
CA ASP A 136 2.36 11.20 -24.48
C ASP A 136 1.77 11.99 -25.67
N ASN A 137 1.30 13.21 -25.40
CA ASN A 137 0.60 14.10 -26.33
C ASN A 137 -0.71 13.56 -26.91
N LYS A 138 -1.26 12.47 -26.36
CA LYS A 138 -2.59 11.98 -26.72
C LYS A 138 -3.67 12.92 -26.19
N ASP A 139 -4.84 12.85 -26.81
CA ASP A 139 -5.96 13.72 -26.43
C ASP A 139 -6.46 13.41 -25.01
N ILE A 140 -6.47 12.14 -24.58
CA ILE A 140 -7.00 11.71 -23.29
C ILE A 140 -5.97 10.86 -22.54
N ALA A 141 -5.57 11.30 -21.34
CA ALA A 141 -4.74 10.46 -20.46
C ALA A 141 -5.56 9.53 -19.57
N LEU A 142 -6.67 10.04 -19.04
CA LEU A 142 -7.56 9.33 -18.12
C LEU A 142 -9.01 9.55 -18.56
N LYS A 143 -9.75 8.46 -18.69
CA LYS A 143 -11.17 8.45 -19.04
C LYS A 143 -11.95 7.76 -17.94
N ILE A 144 -12.84 8.50 -17.30
CA ILE A 144 -13.73 7.98 -16.24
C ILE A 144 -15.17 8.06 -16.73
N ASP A 145 -15.80 6.91 -16.99
CA ASP A 145 -17.20 6.82 -17.41
C ASP A 145 -18.15 6.35 -16.27
N GLY A 146 -17.58 5.76 -15.22
CA GLY A 146 -18.31 5.28 -14.05
C GLY A 146 -18.51 6.35 -12.97
N SER A 147 -19.19 5.97 -11.89
CA SER A 147 -19.50 6.81 -10.73
C SER A 147 -18.80 6.32 -9.46
N TYR A 148 -18.67 7.19 -8.45
CA TYR A 148 -18.00 6.87 -7.17
C TYR A 148 -16.56 6.38 -7.37
N ILE A 149 -15.76 7.15 -8.11
CA ILE A 149 -14.34 6.89 -8.36
C ILE A 149 -13.50 7.99 -7.71
N LYS A 150 -12.43 7.60 -7.02
CA LYS A 150 -11.42 8.49 -6.46
C LYS A 150 -10.07 8.25 -7.14
N VAL A 151 -9.40 9.33 -7.49
CA VAL A 151 -8.03 9.31 -8.01
C VAL A 151 -7.18 10.14 -7.08
N GLU A 152 -6.15 9.53 -6.49
CA GLU A 152 -5.43 10.09 -5.35
C GLU A 152 -3.92 9.94 -5.55
N ASN A 153 -3.15 10.98 -5.24
CA ASN A 153 -1.68 10.94 -5.21
C ASN A 153 -1.01 10.56 -6.54
N LEU A 154 -1.59 10.96 -7.67
CA LEU A 154 -1.04 10.76 -9.01
C LEU A 154 -0.72 12.11 -9.67
N GLU A 155 0.37 12.19 -10.42
CA GLU A 155 0.64 13.27 -11.36
C GLU A 155 0.13 12.86 -12.75
N ILE A 156 -0.68 13.69 -13.41
CA ILE A 156 -1.07 13.46 -14.80
C ILE A 156 -0.55 14.61 -15.65
N ARG A 157 0.10 14.30 -16.78
CA ARG A 157 0.74 15.30 -17.65
C ARG A 157 0.65 14.94 -19.12
N ASN A 158 1.00 15.89 -19.98
CA ASN A 158 1.15 15.73 -21.43
C ASN A 158 -0.08 15.15 -22.15
N SER A 159 -1.30 15.47 -21.70
CA SER A 159 -2.52 15.22 -22.47
C SER A 159 -3.36 16.49 -22.60
N LYS A 160 -4.17 16.56 -23.64
CA LYS A 160 -5.08 17.71 -23.85
C LYS A 160 -6.26 17.69 -22.89
N LEU A 161 -6.75 16.50 -22.52
CA LEU A 161 -7.91 16.30 -21.66
C LEU A 161 -7.59 15.31 -20.53
N TYR A 162 -8.11 15.66 -19.35
CA TYR A 162 -8.25 14.77 -18.20
C TYR A 162 -9.76 14.65 -17.95
N ASN A 163 -10.42 13.72 -18.65
CA ASN A 163 -11.88 13.71 -18.67
C ASN A 163 -12.45 12.94 -17.47
N ILE A 164 -12.75 13.68 -16.40
CA ILE A 164 -13.65 13.24 -15.34
C ILE A 164 -15.07 13.57 -15.82
N ILE A 165 -15.73 12.65 -16.53
CA ILE A 165 -17.14 12.84 -16.88
C ILE A 165 -17.96 12.60 -15.61
N LEU A 166 -18.22 13.66 -14.85
CA LEU A 166 -19.19 13.62 -13.76
C LEU A 166 -20.60 13.51 -14.39
N LYS A 167 -21.12 12.29 -14.49
CA LYS A 167 -22.55 12.09 -14.77
C LYS A 167 -23.31 12.47 -13.49
N PHE A 168 -23.98 13.61 -13.53
CA PHE A 168 -24.97 14.04 -12.54
C PHE A 168 -26.28 13.28 -12.73
#